data_AF-A0A957DV44-F1
#
_entry.id   AF-A0A957DV44-F1
#
_cell.length_a   1.000
_cell.length_b   1.000
_cell.length_c   1.000
_cell.angle_alpha   90.00
_cell.angle_beta   90.00
_cell.angle_gamma   90.00
#
_symmetry.space_group_name_H-M   'P 1'
#
loop_
_entity.id
_entity.type
_entity.pdbx_description
1 polymer ?
#
loop_
_entity_poly.entity_id
_entity_poly.type
_entity_poly.pdbx_seq_one_letter_code
_entity_poly.pdbx_strand_id
1 'polypeptide(L)'
;RDVTIHLVDPSSGNGQPTVAFSGDYEHPPWEVTLVDTGLETERAARLAKVADYLGNGRFFVAYGEAVANINLAKLVQFHEQHGQMATITGVQFRSQYGQVEADEAGHITQFIEKPILPYWVNGGFMLFETAVLNLIRAENRETLDLERDILPQLAQQQQLMLYQHTGYWQSMKTLKDALTLKEAWQAERPWQVW
;
A
#
# COMPACT_ATOMS: atom_id res chain seq x y z
N ARG A 1 -0.31 -15.85 -23.99
CA ARG A 1 0.25 -15.55 -22.64
C ARG A 1 0.69 -14.11 -22.73
N ASP A 2 -0.21 -13.18 -22.41
CA ASP A 2 -0.14 -11.83 -22.95
C ASP A 2 -0.06 -10.84 -21.79
N VAL A 3 1.17 -10.66 -21.27
CA VAL A 3 1.48 -9.45 -20.51
C VAL A 3 2.23 -8.53 -21.46
N THR A 4 1.70 -7.33 -21.66
CA THR A 4 2.40 -6.29 -22.41
C THR A 4 3.17 -5.44 -21.41
N ILE A 5 4.50 -5.36 -21.56
CA ILE A 5 5.33 -4.47 -20.75
C ILE A 5 5.71 -3.24 -21.56
N HIS A 6 5.33 -2.07 -21.05
CA HIS A 6 5.77 -0.79 -21.57
C HIS A 6 6.87 -0.27 -20.65
N LEU A 7 8.12 -0.26 -21.12
CA LEU A 7 9.17 0.52 -20.46
C LEU A 7 9.13 1.94 -21.00
N VAL A 8 8.95 2.89 -20.10
CA VAL A 8 8.99 4.31 -20.44
C VAL A 8 10.26 4.89 -19.83
N ASP A 9 11.26 5.10 -20.68
CA ASP A 9 12.49 5.82 -20.36
C ASP A 9 12.55 7.10 -21.21
N PRO A 10 12.53 8.30 -20.59
CA PRO A 10 12.68 9.56 -21.31
C PRO A 10 14.09 9.78 -21.91
N SER A 11 15.06 8.92 -21.58
CA SER A 11 16.50 9.15 -21.77
C SER A 11 17.29 8.01 -22.43
N SER A 12 16.74 6.80 -22.59
CA SER A 12 17.43 5.70 -23.30
C SER A 12 17.03 5.54 -24.76
N GLY A 13 18.04 5.42 -25.61
CA GLY A 13 17.87 5.12 -27.03
C GLY A 13 17.43 3.68 -27.25
N ASN A 14 16.36 3.50 -28.04
CA ASN A 14 16.00 2.38 -28.94
C ASN A 14 16.28 0.91 -28.55
N GLY A 15 16.57 0.58 -27.29
CA GLY A 15 16.67 -0.79 -26.83
C GLY A 15 15.30 -1.30 -26.41
N GLN A 16 14.71 -2.22 -27.17
CA GLN A 16 13.54 -2.94 -26.65
C GLN A 16 13.97 -3.84 -25.49
N PRO A 17 13.35 -3.70 -24.32
CA PRO A 17 13.71 -4.47 -23.14
C PRO A 17 13.23 -5.91 -23.25
N THR A 18 14.07 -6.85 -22.80
CA THR A 18 13.71 -8.26 -22.75
C THR A 18 12.88 -8.54 -21.49
N VAL A 19 11.64 -8.97 -21.67
CA VAL A 19 10.76 -9.42 -20.59
C VAL A 19 10.90 -10.93 -20.42
N ALA A 20 11.26 -11.38 -19.21
CA ALA A 20 11.25 -12.78 -18.85
C ALA A 20 10.12 -13.05 -17.84
N PHE A 21 9.28 -14.04 -18.14
CA PHE A 21 8.22 -14.50 -17.24
C PHE A 21 8.73 -15.68 -16.41
N SER A 22 8.41 -15.70 -15.12
CA SER A 22 8.69 -16.81 -14.21
C SER A 22 7.37 -17.32 -13.61
N GLY A 23 7.08 -18.61 -13.75
CA GLY A 23 5.90 -19.27 -13.19
C GLY A 23 4.98 -19.95 -14.21
N ASP A 24 4.14 -20.87 -13.72
CA ASP A 24 3.22 -21.70 -14.51
C ASP A 24 1.74 -21.28 -14.39
N TYR A 25 1.45 -20.14 -13.75
CA TYR A 25 0.08 -19.72 -13.46
C TYR A 25 -0.59 -19.03 -14.65
N GLU A 26 -1.87 -19.38 -14.91
CA GLU A 26 -2.74 -18.60 -15.77
C GLU A 26 -3.14 -17.31 -15.05
N HIS A 27 -2.84 -16.18 -15.66
CA HIS A 27 -3.23 -14.86 -15.18
C HIS A 27 -4.13 -14.19 -16.23
N PRO A 28 -5.00 -13.25 -15.83
CA PRO A 28 -5.69 -12.39 -16.79
C PRO A 28 -4.68 -11.68 -17.71
N PRO A 29 -5.07 -11.27 -18.92
CA PRO A 29 -4.22 -10.44 -19.75
C PRO A 29 -3.95 -9.13 -19.02
N TRP A 30 -2.71 -8.95 -18.54
CA TRP A 30 -2.30 -7.77 -17.80
C TRP A 30 -1.53 -6.82 -18.71
N GLU A 31 -1.76 -5.53 -18.57
CA GLU A 31 -0.90 -4.50 -19.12
C GLU A 31 -0.06 -3.93 -17.97
N VAL A 32 1.26 -3.94 -18.14
CA VAL A 32 2.20 -3.51 -17.09
C VAL A 32 3.06 -2.38 -17.65
N THR A 33 2.85 -1.16 -17.15
CA THR A 33 3.69 -0.02 -17.46
C THR A 33 4.71 0.18 -16.35
N LEU A 34 5.99 0.13 -16.69
CA LEU A 34 7.09 0.43 -15.78
C LEU A 34 7.62 1.80 -16.13
N VAL A 35 7.46 2.73 -15.19
CA VAL A 35 7.82 4.14 -15.36
C VAL A 35 8.96 4.46 -14.41
N ASP A 36 10.07 4.98 -14.95
CA ASP A 36 11.07 5.62 -14.10
C ASP A 36 10.48 6.93 -13.56
N THR A 37 10.20 6.95 -12.26
CA THR A 37 9.64 8.11 -11.58
C THR A 37 10.71 8.98 -10.92
N GLY A 38 12.00 8.69 -11.11
CA GLY A 38 13.14 9.44 -10.59
C GLY A 38 13.67 8.87 -9.27
N LEU A 39 14.98 8.91 -9.07
CA LEU A 39 15.64 8.34 -7.89
C LEU A 39 15.21 9.04 -6.59
N GLU A 40 15.28 10.37 -6.58
CA GLU A 40 15.05 11.22 -5.40
C GLU A 40 13.58 11.65 -5.21
N THR A 41 12.68 11.15 -6.05
CA THR A 41 11.26 11.53 -6.02
C THR A 41 10.52 10.84 -4.87
N GLU A 42 9.78 11.60 -4.08
CA GLU A 42 8.99 11.07 -2.96
C GLU A 42 7.61 10.56 -3.40
N ARG A 43 6.95 9.80 -2.53
CA ARG A 43 5.78 8.95 -2.86
C ARG A 43 4.66 9.68 -3.60
N ALA A 44 4.25 10.85 -3.13
CA ALA A 44 3.15 11.57 -3.76
C ALA A 44 3.59 12.12 -5.13
N ALA A 45 4.79 12.66 -5.24
CA ALA A 45 5.34 13.13 -6.52
C ALA A 45 5.44 12.01 -7.58
N ARG A 46 5.74 10.76 -7.17
CA ARG A 46 5.69 9.60 -8.07
C ARG A 46 4.29 9.37 -8.65
N LEU A 47 3.23 9.56 -7.86
CA LEU A 47 1.84 9.45 -8.33
C LEU A 47 1.53 10.51 -9.39
N ALA A 48 2.01 11.74 -9.24
CA ALA A 48 1.82 12.79 -10.25
C ALA A 48 2.49 12.44 -11.59
N LYS A 49 3.65 11.76 -11.57
CA LYS A 49 4.37 11.33 -12.78
C LYS A 49 3.69 10.20 -13.53
N VAL A 50 2.92 9.37 -12.85
CA VAL A 50 2.16 8.27 -13.48
C VAL A 50 0.70 8.62 -13.74
N ALA A 51 0.26 9.83 -13.41
CA ALA A 51 -1.14 10.23 -13.49
C ALA A 51 -1.75 10.11 -14.90
N ASP A 52 -0.96 10.32 -15.96
CA ASP A 52 -1.46 10.22 -17.35
C ASP A 52 -1.77 8.77 -17.78
N TYR A 53 -1.29 7.76 -17.04
CA TYR A 53 -1.59 6.35 -17.27
C TYR A 53 -2.85 5.87 -16.53
N LEU A 54 -3.34 6.62 -15.53
CA LEU A 54 -4.37 6.16 -14.60
C LEU A 54 -5.81 6.44 -15.06
N GLY A 55 -5.99 7.05 -16.23
CA GLY A 55 -7.31 7.34 -16.80
C GLY A 55 -8.18 8.22 -15.90
N ASN A 56 -9.51 8.10 -16.05
CA ASN A 56 -10.49 8.81 -15.24
C ASN A 56 -11.16 7.88 -14.22
N GLY A 57 -11.58 8.43 -13.08
CA GLY A 57 -12.28 7.70 -12.02
C GLY A 57 -11.36 7.40 -10.85
N ARG A 58 -11.31 6.13 -10.44
CA ARG A 58 -10.54 5.69 -9.26
C ARG A 58 -9.47 4.68 -9.60
N PHE A 59 -8.43 4.66 -8.78
CA PHE A 59 -7.30 3.78 -8.95
C PHE A 59 -6.79 3.30 -7.59
N PHE A 60 -6.29 2.07 -7.57
CA PHE A 60 -5.63 1.53 -6.38
C PHE A 60 -4.19 2.00 -6.31
N VAL A 61 -3.74 2.26 -5.09
CA VAL A 61 -2.33 2.51 -4.78
C VAL A 61 -1.93 1.53 -3.68
N ALA A 62 -0.79 0.88 -3.87
CA ALA A 62 -0.24 -0.03 -2.88
C ALA A 62 1.26 0.15 -2.72
N TYR A 63 1.78 -0.02 -1.50
CA TYR A 63 3.21 -0.21 -1.31
C TYR A 63 3.63 -1.61 -1.73
N GLY A 64 4.70 -1.71 -2.52
CA GLY A 64 5.22 -2.97 -3.04
C GLY A 64 5.89 -3.88 -2.00
N GLU A 65 5.91 -3.48 -0.73
CA GLU A 65 6.58 -4.20 0.36
C GLU A 65 5.61 -4.94 1.31
N ALA A 66 4.31 -4.99 1.02
CA ALA A 66 3.33 -5.64 1.90
C ALA A 66 2.39 -6.59 1.15
N VAL A 67 1.96 -7.64 1.85
CA VAL A 67 0.94 -8.60 1.38
C VAL A 67 -0.20 -8.70 2.38
N ALA A 68 -1.42 -8.89 1.88
CA ALA A 68 -2.61 -8.99 2.71
C ALA A 68 -3.74 -9.72 1.98
N ASN A 69 -4.72 -10.24 2.73
CA ASN A 69 -5.94 -10.83 2.18
C ASN A 69 -7.12 -9.85 2.18
N ILE A 70 -6.86 -8.61 1.76
CA ILE A 70 -7.88 -7.56 1.70
C ILE A 70 -8.93 -7.93 0.65
N ASN A 71 -10.20 -7.90 1.03
CA ASN A 71 -11.29 -8.04 0.06
C ASN A 71 -11.45 -6.72 -0.72
N LEU A 72 -10.87 -6.68 -1.93
CA LEU A 72 -10.88 -5.48 -2.77
C LEU A 72 -12.29 -5.05 -3.19
N ALA A 73 -13.23 -5.99 -3.39
CA ALA A 73 -14.61 -5.65 -3.72
C ALA A 73 -15.30 -4.90 -2.57
N LYS A 74 -15.09 -5.34 -1.32
CA LYS A 74 -15.60 -4.64 -0.13
C LYS A 74 -14.93 -3.28 0.07
N LEU A 75 -13.63 -3.17 -0.22
CA LEU A 75 -12.91 -1.89 -0.18
C LEU A 75 -13.49 -0.89 -1.19
N VAL A 76 -13.77 -1.32 -2.42
CA VAL A 76 -14.43 -0.48 -3.43
C VAL A 76 -15.83 -0.07 -2.98
N GLN A 77 -16.64 -1.03 -2.51
CA GLN A 77 -17.98 -0.75 -2.03
C GLN A 77 -17.97 0.28 -0.89
N PHE A 78 -17.05 0.13 0.06
CA PHE A 78 -16.87 1.09 1.16
C PHE A 78 -16.51 2.49 0.62
N HIS A 79 -15.58 2.56 -0.34
CA HIS A 79 -15.16 3.82 -0.96
C HIS A 79 -16.31 4.54 -1.67
N GLU A 80 -17.09 3.80 -2.45
CA GLU A 80 -18.28 4.30 -3.14
C GLU A 80 -19.34 4.80 -2.16
N GLN A 81 -19.55 4.10 -1.05
CA GLN A 81 -20.57 4.45 -0.06
C GLN A 81 -20.32 5.79 0.61
N HIS A 82 -19.06 6.14 0.90
CA HIS A 82 -18.74 7.41 1.56
C HIS A 82 -18.47 8.55 0.57
N GLY A 83 -18.09 8.25 -0.70
CA GLY A 83 -17.94 9.24 -1.77
C GLY A 83 -16.86 10.30 -1.53
N GLN A 84 -15.81 9.98 -0.77
CA GLN A 84 -14.71 10.90 -0.45
C GLN A 84 -13.52 10.60 -1.37
N MET A 85 -12.63 11.56 -1.56
CA MET A 85 -11.52 11.43 -2.51
C MET A 85 -10.57 10.24 -2.24
N ALA A 86 -10.45 9.80 -0.99
CA ALA A 86 -9.48 8.77 -0.63
C ALA A 86 -9.96 7.82 0.47
N THR A 87 -9.53 6.56 0.35
CA THR A 87 -9.59 5.56 1.42
C THR A 87 -8.20 4.97 1.65
N ILE A 88 -7.78 4.87 2.91
CA ILE A 88 -6.65 4.05 3.33
C ILE A 88 -7.15 2.77 4.00
N THR A 89 -6.45 1.66 3.80
CA THR A 89 -6.68 0.43 4.55
C THR A 89 -5.91 0.49 5.86
N GLY A 90 -6.63 0.52 6.97
CA GLY A 90 -6.08 0.42 8.31
C GLY A 90 -5.85 -1.04 8.70
N VAL A 91 -4.71 -1.32 9.33
CA VAL A 91 -4.44 -2.61 9.98
C VAL A 91 -4.15 -2.39 11.46
N GLN A 92 -4.45 -3.39 12.29
CA GLN A 92 -4.24 -3.27 13.73
C GLN A 92 -2.74 -3.22 14.06
N PHE A 93 -2.36 -2.29 14.93
CA PHE A 93 -0.98 -2.16 15.36
C PHE A 93 -0.55 -3.36 16.22
N ARG A 94 0.43 -4.11 15.73
CA ARG A 94 1.13 -5.15 16.50
C ARG A 94 2.37 -4.55 17.12
N SER A 95 2.39 -4.45 18.44
CA SER A 95 3.57 -4.00 19.16
C SER A 95 4.74 -4.94 18.89
N GLN A 96 5.94 -4.37 18.70
CA GLN A 96 7.17 -5.15 18.63
C GLN A 96 7.73 -5.48 20.04
N TYR A 97 7.15 -4.86 21.07
CA TYR A 97 7.59 -4.91 22.46
C TYR A 97 6.51 -5.53 23.35
N GLY A 98 6.93 -6.08 24.50
CA GLY A 98 6.02 -6.51 25.55
C GLY A 98 5.31 -5.31 26.20
N GLN A 99 4.00 -5.44 26.40
CA GLN A 99 3.20 -4.53 27.21
C GLN A 99 3.16 -5.06 28.64
N VAL A 100 3.33 -4.15 29.60
CA VAL A 100 3.24 -4.45 31.02
C VAL A 100 2.21 -3.56 31.69
N GLU A 101 1.52 -4.13 32.67
CA GLU A 101 0.71 -3.40 33.63
C GLU A 101 1.33 -3.57 35.01
N ALA A 102 1.34 -2.50 35.81
CA ALA A 102 1.90 -2.50 37.15
C ALA A 102 0.94 -1.81 38.13
N ASP A 103 0.96 -2.25 39.39
CA ASP A 103 0.26 -1.57 40.48
C ASP A 103 0.99 -0.30 40.94
N GLU A 104 0.39 0.45 41.87
CA GLU A 104 0.99 1.68 42.43
C GLU A 104 2.32 1.45 43.15
N ALA A 105 2.57 0.21 43.62
CA ALA A 105 3.82 -0.18 44.27
C ALA A 105 4.91 -0.63 43.26
N GLY A 106 4.58 -0.73 41.99
CA GLY A 106 5.48 -1.14 40.91
C GLY A 106 5.56 -2.66 40.68
N HIS A 107 4.66 -3.46 41.25
CA HIS A 107 4.60 -4.89 40.94
C HIS A 107 3.89 -5.11 39.60
N ILE A 108 4.50 -5.92 38.73
CA ILE A 108 3.89 -6.29 37.44
C ILE A 108 2.69 -7.20 37.69
N THR A 109 1.51 -6.77 37.26
CA THR A 109 0.25 -7.53 37.35
C THR A 109 -0.06 -8.27 36.04
N GLN A 110 0.45 -7.78 34.91
CA GLN A 110 0.27 -8.40 33.60
C GLN A 110 1.48 -8.15 32.70
N PHE A 111 1.85 -9.16 31.90
CA PHE A 111 2.84 -9.06 30.82
C PHE A 111 2.26 -9.71 29.57
N ILE A 112 2.14 -8.96 28.48
CA ILE A 112 1.70 -9.48 27.18
C ILE A 112 2.82 -9.24 26.17
N GLU A 113 3.40 -10.30 25.61
CA GLU A 113 4.41 -10.18 24.58
C GLU A 113 3.77 -9.81 23.24
N LYS A 114 4.25 -8.73 22.61
CA LYS A 114 3.83 -8.27 21.27
C LYS A 114 2.30 -8.20 21.07
N PRO A 115 1.56 -7.50 21.96
CA PRO A 115 0.12 -7.40 21.86
C PRO A 115 -0.33 -6.70 20.58
N ILE A 116 -1.57 -7.00 20.19
CA ILE A 116 -2.32 -6.16 19.26
C ILE A 116 -2.92 -5.00 20.09
N LEU A 117 -2.57 -3.77 19.74
CA LEU A 117 -3.08 -2.58 20.41
C LEU A 117 -4.34 -2.06 19.71
N PRO A 118 -5.22 -1.30 20.41
CA PRO A 118 -6.44 -0.73 19.83
C PRO A 118 -6.16 0.48 18.91
N TYR A 119 -5.04 0.47 18.20
CA TYR A 119 -4.64 1.51 17.25
C TYR A 119 -4.63 0.94 15.83
N TRP A 120 -5.01 1.79 14.89
CA TRP A 120 -4.93 1.50 13.46
C TRP A 120 -3.73 2.20 12.87
N VAL A 121 -3.00 1.51 12.00
CA VAL A 121 -1.91 2.07 11.21
C VAL A 121 -2.20 1.93 9.72
N ASN A 122 -1.62 2.80 8.91
CA ASN A 122 -1.72 2.71 7.45
C ASN A 122 -1.09 1.38 6.98
N GLY A 123 -1.93 0.49 6.46
CA GLY A 123 -1.51 -0.81 5.91
C GLY A 123 -0.92 -0.71 4.49
N GLY A 124 -0.89 0.48 3.90
CA GLY A 124 -0.24 0.71 2.61
C GLY A 124 -1.07 0.32 1.39
N PHE A 125 -2.36 -0.01 1.57
CA PHE A 125 -3.30 -0.25 0.48
C PHE A 125 -4.37 0.84 0.47
N MET A 126 -4.52 1.50 -0.66
CA MET A 126 -5.28 2.73 -0.79
C MET A 126 -6.14 2.69 -2.06
N LEU A 127 -7.25 3.42 -2.03
CA LEU A 127 -8.13 3.64 -3.17
C LEU A 127 -8.39 5.14 -3.26
N PHE A 128 -8.00 5.74 -4.38
CA PHE A 128 -8.10 7.19 -4.62
C PHE A 128 -8.94 7.48 -5.84
N GLU A 129 -9.68 8.58 -5.80
CA GLU A 129 -10.23 9.24 -6.98
C GLU A 129 -9.14 10.08 -7.66
N THR A 130 -9.20 10.25 -8.98
CA THR A 130 -8.20 11.02 -9.76
C THR A 130 -8.09 12.48 -9.32
N ALA A 131 -9.09 13.01 -8.61
CA ALA A 131 -9.02 14.32 -7.97
C ALA A 131 -7.83 14.45 -6.98
N VAL A 132 -7.39 13.36 -6.35
CA VAL A 132 -6.17 13.36 -5.50
C VAL A 132 -4.94 13.73 -6.32
N LEU A 133 -4.85 13.28 -7.58
CA LEU A 133 -3.72 13.60 -8.46
C LEU A 133 -3.66 15.09 -8.79
N ASN A 134 -4.80 15.77 -8.89
CA ASN A 134 -4.85 17.22 -9.11
C ASN A 134 -4.26 17.98 -7.92
N LEU A 135 -4.57 17.55 -6.70
CA LEU A 135 -4.02 18.12 -5.47
C LEU A 135 -2.50 17.91 -5.39
N ILE A 136 -2.02 16.70 -5.71
CA ILE A 136 -0.58 16.40 -5.78
C ILE A 136 0.11 17.26 -6.86
N ARG A 137 -0.47 17.38 -8.05
CA ARG A 137 0.09 18.19 -9.15
C ARG A 137 0.15 19.68 -8.80
N ALA A 138 -0.82 20.19 -8.05
CA ALA A 138 -0.85 21.59 -7.63
C ALA A 138 0.34 21.96 -6.70
N GLU A 139 0.82 21.01 -5.90
CA GLU A 139 1.99 21.21 -5.04
C GLU A 139 3.30 21.35 -5.84
N ASN A 140 3.43 20.64 -6.96
CA ASN A 140 4.54 20.75 -7.91
C ASN A 140 5.95 20.68 -7.27
N ARG A 141 6.18 19.70 -6.39
CA ARG A 141 7.48 19.46 -5.73
C ARG A 141 7.86 17.97 -5.77
N GLU A 142 9.10 17.68 -6.13
CA GLU A 142 9.65 16.31 -6.16
C GLU A 142 9.74 15.66 -4.78
N THR A 143 9.87 16.46 -3.72
CA THR A 143 10.00 16.00 -2.33
C THR A 143 8.66 15.80 -1.62
N LEU A 144 7.55 15.88 -2.36
CA LEU A 144 6.21 15.74 -1.81
C LEU A 144 5.94 14.29 -1.39
N ASP A 145 5.68 14.10 -0.11
CA ASP A 145 5.44 12.79 0.49
C ASP A 145 3.95 12.55 0.75
N LEU A 146 3.53 11.30 0.56
CA LEU A 146 2.11 10.94 0.63
C LEU A 146 1.61 11.02 2.08
N GLU A 147 2.36 10.50 3.04
CA GLU A 147 1.98 10.42 4.45
C GLU A 147 2.20 11.72 5.22
N ARG A 148 3.21 12.52 4.84
CA ARG A 148 3.51 13.78 5.53
C ARG A 148 2.72 14.95 4.98
N ASP A 149 2.47 15.02 3.67
CA ASP A 149 1.88 16.19 3.04
C ASP A 149 0.42 15.96 2.63
N ILE A 150 0.13 14.87 1.91
CA ILE A 150 -1.15 14.70 1.21
C ILE A 150 -2.24 14.06 2.06
N LEU A 151 -1.94 12.92 2.71
CA LEU A 151 -2.93 12.24 3.56
C LEU A 151 -3.39 13.11 4.74
N PRO A 152 -2.52 13.86 5.44
CA PRO A 152 -2.96 14.79 6.48
C PRO A 152 -3.85 15.91 5.94
N GLN A 153 -3.55 16.45 4.76
CA GLN A 153 -4.39 17.46 4.11
C GLN A 153 -5.78 16.91 3.78
N LEU A 154 -5.86 15.72 3.17
CA LEU A 154 -7.14 15.06 2.88
C LEU A 154 -7.93 14.76 4.16
N ALA A 155 -7.26 14.33 5.23
CA ALA A 155 -7.90 14.11 6.53
C ALA A 155 -8.48 15.41 7.11
N GLN A 156 -7.72 16.52 7.08
CA GLN A 156 -8.21 17.83 7.52
C GLN A 156 -9.42 18.31 6.72
N GLN A 157 -9.46 17.98 5.42
CA GLN A 157 -10.57 18.28 4.52
C GLN A 157 -11.75 17.29 4.62
N GLN A 158 -11.67 16.30 5.53
CA GLN A 158 -12.65 15.20 5.64
C GLN A 158 -12.81 14.38 4.35
N GLN A 159 -11.76 14.35 3.53
CA GLN A 159 -11.69 13.65 2.26
C GLN A 159 -10.95 12.29 2.33
N LEU A 160 -10.53 11.88 3.54
CA LEU A 160 -9.82 10.63 3.78
C LEU A 160 -10.59 9.73 4.75
N MET A 161 -10.86 8.49 4.33
CA MET A 161 -11.59 7.49 5.11
C MET A 161 -10.73 6.28 5.45
N LEU A 162 -11.02 5.63 6.58
CA LEU A 162 -10.32 4.44 7.06
C LEU A 162 -11.16 3.18 6.82
N TYR A 163 -10.70 2.31 5.92
CA TYR A 163 -11.23 0.96 5.78
C TYR A 163 -10.48 0.01 6.72
N GLN A 164 -11.18 -0.57 7.70
CA GLN A 164 -10.57 -1.41 8.74
C GLN A 164 -10.42 -2.86 8.26
N HIS A 165 -9.17 -3.30 8.08
CA HIS A 165 -8.83 -4.69 7.74
C HIS A 165 -8.31 -5.44 8.96
N THR A 166 -9.05 -6.46 9.39
CA THR A 166 -8.69 -7.33 10.52
C THR A 166 -8.13 -8.69 10.06
N GLY A 167 -7.97 -8.90 8.76
CA GLY A 167 -7.41 -10.13 8.20
C GLY A 167 -5.89 -10.18 8.29
N TYR A 168 -5.30 -11.10 7.52
CA TYR A 168 -3.85 -11.20 7.39
C TYR A 168 -3.29 -9.96 6.69
N TRP A 169 -2.23 -9.41 7.26
CA TRP A 169 -1.39 -8.36 6.67
C TRP A 169 0.01 -8.51 7.23
N GLN A 170 1.01 -8.39 6.36
CA GLN A 170 2.42 -8.41 6.75
C GLN A 170 3.25 -7.59 5.76
N SER A 171 4.07 -6.68 6.29
CA SER A 171 5.10 -5.97 5.52
C SER A 171 6.43 -6.73 5.55
N MET A 172 7.25 -6.53 4.53
CA MET A 172 8.60 -7.07 4.38
C MET A 172 9.64 -5.95 4.37
N LYS A 173 10.15 -5.58 5.56
CA LYS A 173 11.17 -4.52 5.70
C LYS A 173 12.54 -5.06 6.11
N THR A 174 12.55 -6.23 6.74
CA THR A 174 13.74 -6.87 7.28
C THR A 174 13.86 -8.30 6.80
N LEU A 175 15.06 -8.89 6.94
CA LEU A 175 15.26 -10.32 6.69
C LEU A 175 14.32 -11.19 7.54
N LYS A 176 14.05 -10.77 8.79
CA LYS A 176 13.12 -11.47 9.67
C LYS A 176 11.72 -11.53 9.05
N ASP A 177 11.23 -10.41 8.51
CA ASP A 177 9.92 -10.37 7.84
C ASP A 177 9.88 -11.29 6.63
N ALA A 178 10.95 -11.30 5.82
CA ALA A 178 11.06 -12.19 4.66
C ALA A 178 11.01 -13.67 5.05
N LEU A 179 11.66 -14.05 6.17
CA LEU A 179 11.60 -15.41 6.71
C LEU A 179 10.18 -15.74 7.22
N THR A 180 9.55 -14.82 7.94
CA THR A 180 8.15 -14.99 8.39
C THR A 180 7.19 -15.17 7.20
N LEU A 181 7.36 -14.38 6.13
CA LEU A 181 6.57 -14.55 4.91
C LEU A 181 6.87 -15.88 4.23
N LYS A 182 8.13 -16.31 4.16
CA LYS A 182 8.49 -17.62 3.60
C LYS A 182 7.82 -18.77 4.36
N GLU A 183 7.83 -18.73 5.69
CA GLU A 183 7.15 -19.71 6.54
C GLU A 183 5.64 -19.71 6.28
N ALA A 184 5.02 -18.53 6.28
CA ALA A 184 3.59 -18.39 5.98
C ALA A 184 3.23 -18.91 4.58
N TRP A 185 4.11 -18.73 3.59
CA TRP A 185 3.93 -19.24 2.23
C TRP A 185 4.08 -20.77 2.14
N GLN A 186 4.92 -21.37 2.98
CA GLN A 186 5.08 -22.82 3.02
C GLN A 186 3.93 -23.51 3.79
N ALA A 187 3.29 -22.77 4.69
CA ALA A 187 2.14 -23.22 5.45
C ALA A 187 0.82 -22.86 4.72
N GLU A 188 0.03 -21.95 5.29
CA GLU A 188 -1.35 -21.68 4.89
C GLU A 188 -1.51 -20.70 3.72
N ARG A 189 -0.43 -19.99 3.34
CA ARG A 189 -0.42 -18.95 2.28
C ARG A 189 -1.56 -17.95 2.44
N PRO A 190 -1.63 -17.23 3.57
CA PRO A 190 -2.85 -16.51 3.96
C PRO A 190 -3.25 -15.36 3.04
N TRP A 191 -2.34 -14.85 2.19
CA TRP A 191 -2.64 -13.85 1.16
C TRP A 191 -2.85 -14.44 -0.25
N GLN A 192 -2.69 -15.75 -0.44
CA GLN A 192 -3.05 -16.43 -1.67
C GLN A 192 -4.58 -16.55 -1.74
N VAL A 193 -5.23 -15.63 -2.44
CA VAL A 193 -6.69 -15.54 -2.58
C VAL A 193 -7.16 -15.89 -4.01
N TRP A 194 -6.33 -16.58 -4.77
CA TRP A 194 -6.59 -17.08 -6.12
C TRP A 194 -6.53 -18.60 -6.18
#